data_AF-A0A2Y8H278-F1
#
_entry.id   AF-A0A2Y8H278-F1
#
_cell.length_a   1.000
_cell.length_b   1.000
_cell.length_c   1.000
_cell.angle_alpha   90.00
_cell.angle_beta   90.00
_cell.angle_gamma   90.00
#
_symmetry.space_group_name_H-M   'P 1'
#
loop_
_entity.id
_entity.type
_entity.pdbx_description
1 polymer ?
#
loop_
_entity_poly.entity_id
_entity_poly.type
_entity_poly.pdbx_seq_one_letter_code
_entity_poly.pdbx_strand_id
1 'polypeptide(L)' 'MPEKSLPEKKIVSVTVLLDSESNKKLIAAAKLSGHSKGVEAGLRLTHHLNTVPELGENSYWEILLPEDK' A
#
# COMPACT_ATOMS: atom_id res chain seq x y z
N MET A 1 -19.59 2.36 31.66
CA MET A 1 -18.76 2.90 30.57
C MET A 1 -18.78 1.87 29.46
N PRO A 2 -19.26 2.15 28.23
CA PRO A 2 -19.16 1.16 27.16
C PRO A 2 -17.71 1.09 26.69
N GLU A 3 -17.14 -0.12 26.69
CA GLU A 3 -15.87 -0.41 26.02
C GLU A 3 -16.02 -0.07 24.53
N LYS A 4 -15.17 0.82 24.05
CA LYS A 4 -15.08 1.13 22.63
C LYS A 4 -14.47 -0.10 21.96
N SER A 5 -15.28 -0.92 21.29
CA SER A 5 -14.79 -2.09 20.56
C SER A 5 -13.75 -1.63 19.53
N LEU A 6 -12.61 -2.31 19.49
CA LEU A 6 -11.59 -2.06 18.47
C LEU A 6 -12.20 -2.36 17.09
N PRO A 7 -11.89 -1.56 16.06
CA PRO A 7 -12.42 -1.78 14.72
C PRO A 7 -12.06 -3.19 14.24
N GLU A 8 -13.04 -3.90 13.68
CA GLU A 8 -12.84 -5.24 13.15
C GLU A 8 -11.75 -5.24 12.08
N LYS A 9 -10.68 -6.02 12.30
CA LYS A 9 -9.63 -6.22 11.30
C LYS A 9 -10.19 -7.09 10.18
N LYS A 10 -10.33 -6.53 8.98
CA LYS A 10 -10.69 -7.26 7.76
C LYS A 10 -9.45 -7.62 6.97
N ILE A 11 -9.35 -8.87 6.53
CA ILE A 11 -8.31 -9.29 5.59
C ILE A 11 -8.72 -8.80 4.21
N VAL A 12 -7.87 -8.00 3.58
CA VAL A 12 -8.05 -7.52 2.21
C VAL A 12 -6.96 -8.14 1.34
N SER A 13 -7.35 -8.72 0.21
CA SER A 13 -6.42 -9.19 -0.82
C SER A 13 -6.27 -8.13 -1.89
N VAL A 14 -5.02 -7.77 -2.23
CA VAL A 14 -4.71 -6.77 -3.26
C VAL A 14 -3.78 -7.41 -4.29
N THR A 15 -4.09 -7.24 -5.57
CA THR A 15 -3.20 -7.62 -6.67
C THR A 15 -2.59 -6.36 -7.27
N VAL A 16 -1.27 -6.31 -7.37
CA VAL A 16 -0.53 -5.18 -7.93
C VAL A 16 0.27 -5.63 -9.13
N LEU A 17 0.10 -4.96 -10.25
CA LEU A 17 0.95 -5.10 -11.43
C LEU A 17 2.13 -4.14 -11.30
N LEU A 18 3.34 -4.67 -11.44
CA LEU A 18 4.57 -3.89 -11.38
C LEU A 18 5.31 -4.02 -12.70
N ASP A 19 5.86 -2.92 -13.19
CA ASP A 19 6.87 -2.98 -14.24
C ASP A 19 8.12 -3.74 -13.74
N SER A 20 9.00 -4.08 -14.68
CA SER A 20 10.21 -4.88 -14.41
C SER A 20 11.14 -4.21 -13.37
N GLU A 21 11.31 -2.90 -13.45
CA GLU A 21 12.21 -2.15 -12.57
C GLU A 21 11.65 -2.04 -11.14
N SER A 22 10.36 -1.72 -11.03
CA SER A 22 9.62 -1.70 -9.77
C SER A 22 9.61 -3.08 -9.09
N ASN A 23 9.44 -4.14 -9.88
CA ASN A 23 9.50 -5.52 -9.39
C ASN A 23 10.91 -5.88 -8.85
N LYS A 24 11.98 -5.49 -9.55
CA LYS A 24 13.37 -5.70 -9.09
C LYS A 24 13.62 -4.99 -7.77
N LYS A 25 13.19 -3.74 -7.64
CA LYS A 25 13.32 -2.95 -6.39
C LYS A 25 12.60 -3.64 -5.23
N LEU A 26 11.38 -4.14 -5.45
CA LEU A 26 10.63 -4.85 -4.41
C LEU A 26 11.33 -6.16 -4.00
N ILE A 27 11.86 -6.93 -4.96
CA ILE A 27 12.62 -8.16 -4.67
C ILE A 27 13.88 -7.86 -3.86
N ALA A 28 14.62 -6.81 -4.23
CA ALA A 28 15.83 -6.41 -3.51
C ALA A 28 15.50 -5.99 -2.07
N ALA A 29 14.45 -5.19 -1.89
CA ALA A 29 13.98 -4.79 -0.57
C ALA A 29 13.57 -5.99 0.30
N ALA A 30 12.78 -6.91 -0.26
CA ALA A 30 12.35 -8.12 0.46
C ALA A 30 13.54 -8.99 0.89
N LYS A 31 14.57 -9.12 0.03
CA LYS A 31 15.81 -9.82 0.39
C LYS A 31 16.57 -9.14 1.52
N LEU A 32 16.68 -7.81 1.49
CA LEU A 32 17.38 -7.03 2.52
C LEU A 32 16.65 -7.07 3.87
N SER A 33 15.31 -7.06 3.86
CA SER A 33 14.50 -7.12 5.08
C SER A 33 14.30 -8.54 5.62
N GLY A 34 14.65 -9.58 4.85
CA GLY A 34 14.41 -10.97 5.21
C GLY A 34 12.94 -11.40 5.11
N HIS A 35 12.12 -10.62 4.40
CA HIS A 35 10.69 -10.89 4.22
C HIS A 35 10.40 -11.62 2.92
N SER A 36 9.22 -12.25 2.85
CA SER A 36 8.65 -12.63 1.57
C SER A 36 8.25 -11.39 0.78
N LYS A 37 8.24 -11.49 -0.55
CA LYS A 37 7.88 -10.39 -1.43
C LYS A 37 6.48 -9.80 -1.13
N GLY A 38 5.51 -10.66 -0.79
CA GLY A 38 4.15 -10.23 -0.46
C GLY A 38 4.07 -9.47 0.86
N VAL A 39 4.83 -9.92 1.89
CA VAL A 39 4.91 -9.23 3.19
C VAL A 39 5.55 -7.85 3.02
N GLU A 40 6.67 -7.76 2.30
CA GLU A 40 7.33 -6.50 2.00
C GLU A 40 6.40 -5.53 1.25
N ALA A 41 5.65 -6.02 0.27
CA ALA A 41 4.66 -5.20 -0.46
C ALA A 41 3.56 -4.66 0.46
N GLY A 42 3.00 -5.52 1.31
CA GLY A 42 1.97 -5.14 2.28
C GLY A 42 2.47 -4.11 3.30
N LEU A 43 3.68 -4.29 3.83
CA LEU A 43 4.31 -3.33 4.75
C LEU A 43 4.52 -1.96 4.09
N ARG A 44 5.00 -1.94 2.84
CA ARG A 44 5.21 -0.70 2.09
C ARG A 44 3.89 0.02 1.78
N LEU A 45 2.87 -0.72 1.36
CA LEU A 45 1.54 -0.16 1.13
C LEU A 45 0.96 0.40 2.44
N THR A 46 1.09 -0.33 3.54
CA THR A 46 0.63 0.10 4.87
C THR A 46 1.36 1.36 5.33
N HIS A 47 2.68 1.39 5.18
CA HIS A 47 3.48 2.56 5.51
C HIS A 47 3.07 3.77 4.67
N HIS A 48 2.86 3.58 3.36
CA HIS A 48 2.40 4.64 2.49
C HIS A 48 1.03 5.18 2.93
N LEU A 49 0.05 4.30 3.16
CA LEU A 49 -1.29 4.71 3.61
C LEU A 49 -1.29 5.41 4.98
N ASN A 50 -0.35 5.09 5.87
CA ASN A 50 -0.22 5.77 7.16
C ASN A 50 0.57 7.09 7.10
N THR A 51 1.27 7.37 5.99
CA THR A 51 2.09 8.58 5.81
C THR A 51 1.48 9.58 4.83
N VAL A 52 0.56 9.14 3.96
CA VAL A 52 -0.24 10.01 3.11
C VAL A 52 -1.30 10.70 3.99
N PRO A 53 -1.44 12.05 3.93
CA PRO A 53 -2.48 12.75 4.66
C PRO A 53 -3.86 12.26 4.26
N GLU A 54 -4.81 12.26 5.21
CA GLU A 54 -6.19 11.83 4.97
C GLU A 54 -6.73 12.44 3.66
N LEU A 55 -7.13 11.57 2.75
CA LEU A 55 -7.75 11.93 1.48
C LEU A 55 -9.05 12.67 1.80
N GLY A 56 -9.14 13.95 1.45
CA GLY A 56 -10.38 14.71 1.52
C GLY A 56 -11.38 14.22 0.45
N GLU A 57 -12.61 14.75 0.46
CA GLU A 57 -13.69 14.34 -0.47
C GLU A 57 -13.28 14.36 -1.96
N ASN A 58 -12.23 15.10 -2.32
CA ASN A 58 -11.76 15.27 -3.70
C ASN A 58 -10.45 14.54 -4.04
N SER A 59 -9.84 13.81 -3.12
CA SER A 59 -8.50 13.25 -3.33
C SER A 59 -8.47 11.89 -4.06
N TYR A 60 -9.61 11.39 -4.53
CA TYR A 60 -9.74 10.04 -5.09
C TYR A 60 -9.34 9.91 -6.56
N TRP A 61 -9.20 11.02 -7.30
CA TRP A 61 -9.04 10.99 -8.77
C TRP A 61 -7.67 11.44 -9.28
N GLU A 62 -6.87 12.17 -8.51
CA GLU A 62 -5.60 12.73 -9.02
C GLU A 62 -4.41 11.76 -8.98
N ILE A 63 -4.57 10.58 -8.38
CA ILE A 63 -3.47 9.59 -8.29
C ILE A 63 -3.41 8.69 -9.54
N LEU A 64 -4.47 8.67 -10.36
CA LEU A 64 -4.57 7.78 -11.52
C LEU A 64 -4.92 8.60 -12.75
N LEU A 65 -3.90 9.13 -13.42
CA LEU A 65 -3.62 9.03 -14.86
C LEU A 65 -2.62 10.15 -15.23
N PRO A 66 -1.54 9.86 -15.97
CA PRO A 66 -0.85 10.92 -16.69
C PRO A 66 -1.85 11.58 -17.65
N GLU A 67 -1.87 12.91 -17.71
CA GLU A 67 -2.65 13.59 -18.76
C GLU A 67 -2.17 13.11 -20.13
N ASP A 68 -3.08 12.49 -20.89
CA ASP A 68 -2.85 12.17 -22.29
C ASP A 68 -2.58 13.49 -23.04
N LYS A 69 -1.41 13.58 -23.69
CA LYS A 69 -1.04 14.69 -24.58
C LYS A 69 -1.56 14.48 -25.99
#